data_AF-A0A3B9CVM9-F1
#
_entry.id   AF-A0A3B9CVM9-F1
#
_cell.length_a   1.000
_cell.length_b   1.000
_cell.length_c   1.000
_cell.angle_alpha   90.00
_cell.angle_beta   90.00
_cell.angle_gamma   90.00
#
_symmetry.space_group_name_H-M   'P 1'
#
loop_
_entity.id
_entity.type
_entity.pdbx_description
1 polymer ?
#
loop_
_entity_poly.entity_id
_entity_poly.type
_entity_poly.pdbx_seq_one_letter_code
_entity_poly.pdbx_strand_id
1 'polypeptide(L)'
;MPRSRAFLCFALLLSVFCSSASADEKNTTGKKAADQPIQALLVTGGCCHDYDRQKLILTRGISARANVRWTVVHQGGKTTDTPIPLYNDPDWADGFDIVIHNECFSNVKDLEFVDRILHPHKDGTPAILIHCAMHCYRVKDDRWFKFVGLQSPGHGPHYSYSAENLKPDHPIMDGFGPMFVAPKGELYHSVKVFDTATPLAQANRQSDGMPQVCVWTNDYQGTKVFGCTMGHYNETMTEPKYLDMMTKGLLWAVGRDIEKHFTATTEAQDEAIKALAGAEVKRTASSNVLAGNCCGDANLAFGKPVTSKTEQDRNFRKHLTDGRLDTRWCANGSQVNEWVTVDLEEPQDVAAIRLHWERRTDIAYRYKVEASPDNENWTVVVDESQNKKKGGLRPHKIDAKGVRYLKTTFLGADRNLWGSLWEFEASAGELPEISDVVPSEGPSAIASDVKTPEGFVTTLFGSPPEVNYPVCLTAAATGEVFVGVDEQGSLGKEPGRGKVLRCIDTDGDGVADQTNTFAKMDHPRGLIYDNGSLWVLHPPYLSVFRDTDGDGTSDESEVLIEGISTEEVNRRGADHTTNGIRMGIDGWIY
;
A
#
# COMPACT_ATOMS: atom_id res chain seq x y z
N MET A 1 24.01 -89.77 25.72
CA MET A 1 24.44 -88.40 25.33
C MET A 1 23.19 -87.54 25.20
N PRO A 2 22.97 -86.52 26.02
CA PRO A 2 21.78 -85.69 25.92
C PRO A 2 21.99 -84.49 25.01
N ARG A 3 20.93 -84.14 24.27
CA ARG A 3 20.84 -83.08 23.27
C ARG A 3 20.97 -81.69 23.91
N SER A 4 21.85 -80.84 23.37
CA SER A 4 21.91 -79.41 23.70
C SER A 4 21.19 -78.58 22.64
N ARG A 5 20.50 -77.54 23.13
CA ARG A 5 20.00 -76.39 22.36
C ARG A 5 21.19 -75.51 21.94
N ALA A 6 21.09 -74.84 20.79
CA ALA A 6 21.69 -73.53 20.60
C ALA A 6 21.09 -72.80 19.37
N PHE A 7 20.79 -71.53 19.60
CA PHE A 7 20.36 -70.49 18.67
C PHE A 7 21.41 -70.20 17.60
N LEU A 8 20.97 -69.80 16.40
CA LEU A 8 21.82 -69.25 15.34
C LEU A 8 21.53 -67.75 15.17
N CYS A 9 22.56 -66.92 15.33
CA CYS A 9 22.54 -65.49 15.07
C CYS A 9 22.44 -65.19 13.57
N PHE A 10 21.65 -64.17 13.23
CA PHE A 10 21.47 -63.65 11.87
C PHE A 10 22.48 -62.51 11.61
N ALA A 11 23.23 -62.59 10.51
CA ALA A 11 24.02 -61.49 9.96
C ALA A 11 23.46 -61.13 8.57
N LEU A 12 23.12 -59.86 8.40
CA LEU A 12 22.50 -59.28 7.20
C LEU A 12 23.58 -58.99 6.14
N LEU A 13 23.40 -59.50 4.93
CA LEU A 13 24.22 -59.19 3.75
C LEU A 13 23.44 -58.26 2.82
N LEU A 14 23.98 -57.06 2.59
CA LEU A 14 23.50 -56.09 1.59
C LEU A 14 23.93 -56.57 0.19
N SER A 15 22.97 -56.72 -0.72
CA SER A 15 23.22 -56.85 -2.17
C SER A 15 22.53 -55.72 -2.92
N VAL A 16 23.33 -54.94 -3.63
CA VAL A 16 22.91 -53.87 -4.55
C VAL A 16 22.21 -54.50 -5.76
N PHE A 17 20.96 -54.08 -6.02
CA PHE A 17 20.30 -54.27 -7.31
C PHE A 17 20.12 -52.91 -7.97
N CYS A 18 20.76 -52.74 -9.12
CA CYS A 18 20.51 -51.66 -10.04
C CYS A 18 19.23 -52.00 -10.82
N SER A 19 18.23 -51.11 -10.79
CA SER A 19 17.03 -51.21 -11.63
C SER A 19 16.73 -49.83 -12.18
N SER A 20 16.77 -49.73 -13.51
CA SER A 20 16.42 -48.57 -14.31
C SER A 20 14.97 -48.18 -14.08
N ALA A 21 14.74 -47.08 -13.36
CA ALA A 21 13.44 -46.44 -13.30
C ALA A 21 13.23 -45.62 -14.59
N SER A 22 12.22 -46.00 -15.37
CA SER A 22 11.72 -45.21 -16.48
C SER A 22 11.14 -43.90 -15.98
N ALA A 23 11.40 -42.85 -16.74
CA ALA A 23 10.81 -41.53 -16.59
C ALA A 23 9.28 -41.61 -16.62
N ASP A 24 8.62 -41.30 -15.50
CA ASP A 24 7.21 -40.89 -15.45
C ASP A 24 6.87 -40.24 -14.09
N GLU A 25 7.75 -39.36 -13.58
CA GLU A 25 7.51 -38.59 -12.36
C GLU A 25 7.84 -37.09 -12.53
N LYS A 26 7.51 -36.54 -13.70
CA LYS A 26 7.52 -35.09 -13.98
C LYS A 26 6.27 -34.69 -14.76
N ASN A 27 5.07 -34.77 -14.17
CA ASN A 27 3.94 -33.98 -14.71
C ASN A 27 2.70 -33.80 -13.81
N THR A 28 2.87 -33.54 -12.51
CA THR A 28 1.73 -33.19 -11.62
C THR A 28 1.84 -31.80 -10.98
N THR A 29 2.96 -31.09 -11.13
CA THR A 29 3.13 -29.71 -10.64
C THR A 29 2.61 -28.64 -11.61
N GLY A 30 2.55 -28.92 -12.91
CA GLY A 30 2.18 -27.93 -13.94
C GLY A 30 0.70 -27.54 -13.98
N LYS A 31 -0.21 -28.36 -13.43
CA LYS A 31 -1.65 -28.06 -13.45
C LYS A 31 -2.12 -27.15 -12.31
N LYS A 32 -1.36 -27.04 -11.21
CA LYS A 32 -1.75 -26.26 -10.02
C LYS A 32 -1.27 -24.81 -10.06
N ALA A 33 -0.17 -24.52 -10.76
CA ALA A 33 0.37 -23.17 -10.91
C ALA A 33 -0.43 -22.30 -11.91
N ALA A 34 -1.07 -22.92 -12.92
CA ALA A 34 -1.74 -22.20 -14.00
C ALA A 34 -2.99 -21.41 -13.54
N ASP A 35 -3.68 -21.84 -12.47
CA ASP A 35 -4.94 -21.21 -12.02
C ASP A 35 -4.75 -20.23 -10.84
N GLN A 36 -3.54 -20.11 -10.27
CA GLN A 36 -3.26 -19.16 -9.19
C GLN A 36 -3.15 -17.72 -9.71
N PRO A 37 -3.45 -16.68 -8.91
CA PRO A 37 -3.21 -15.29 -9.31
C PRO A 37 -1.75 -15.07 -9.69
N ILE A 38 -1.50 -14.34 -10.77
CA ILE A 38 -0.15 -13.90 -11.17
C ILE A 38 0.34 -12.89 -10.13
N GLN A 39 1.47 -13.16 -9.48
CA GLN A 39 2.08 -12.20 -8.55
C GLN A 39 2.86 -11.16 -9.34
N ALA A 40 2.31 -9.96 -9.51
CA ALA A 40 2.89 -8.89 -10.31
C ALA A 40 3.39 -7.74 -9.43
N LEU A 41 4.64 -7.34 -9.65
CA LEU A 41 5.21 -6.14 -9.05
C LEU A 41 5.14 -4.97 -10.05
N LEU A 42 4.42 -3.91 -9.70
CA LEU A 42 4.44 -2.65 -10.45
C LEU A 42 5.41 -1.67 -9.80
N VAL A 43 6.51 -1.36 -10.49
CA VAL A 43 7.41 -0.27 -10.11
C VAL A 43 6.98 0.98 -10.86
N THR A 44 6.69 2.06 -10.14
CA THR A 44 6.18 3.30 -10.74
C THR A 44 6.72 4.55 -10.04
N GLY A 45 6.87 5.63 -10.79
CA GLY A 45 7.29 6.93 -10.23
C GLY A 45 8.45 7.59 -10.97
N GLY A 46 8.92 8.72 -10.46
CA GLY A 46 9.92 9.56 -11.12
C GLY A 46 9.31 10.71 -11.90
N CYS A 47 10.06 11.26 -12.84
CA CYS A 47 9.61 12.45 -13.56
C CYS A 47 8.57 12.13 -14.64
N CYS A 48 7.94 13.21 -15.12
CA CYS A 48 7.46 13.35 -16.49
C CYS A 48 6.10 12.72 -16.83
N HIS A 49 5.53 11.84 -16.00
CA HIS A 49 4.21 11.24 -16.24
C HIS A 49 3.30 11.28 -15.01
N ASP A 50 2.02 10.97 -15.23
CA ASP A 50 0.98 10.95 -14.20
C ASP A 50 0.90 9.58 -13.50
N TYR A 51 1.98 9.19 -12.84
CA TYR A 51 2.10 7.88 -12.20
C TYR A 51 1.02 7.58 -11.16
N ASP A 52 0.48 8.63 -10.53
CA ASP A 52 -0.66 8.51 -9.60
C ASP A 52 -1.89 7.89 -10.27
N ARG A 53 -2.19 8.30 -11.51
CA ARG A 53 -3.30 7.72 -12.29
C ARG A 53 -2.89 6.47 -13.03
N GLN A 54 -1.71 6.46 -13.63
CA GLN A 54 -1.25 5.32 -14.44
C GLN A 54 -1.19 4.03 -13.62
N LYS A 55 -0.77 4.09 -12.34
CA LYS A 55 -0.80 2.91 -11.47
C LYS A 55 -2.21 2.33 -11.31
N LEU A 56 -3.24 3.18 -11.18
CA LEU A 56 -4.64 2.76 -11.07
C LEU A 56 -5.17 2.21 -12.41
N ILE A 57 -4.83 2.88 -13.52
CA ILE A 57 -5.24 2.46 -14.87
C ILE A 57 -4.67 1.09 -15.19
N LEU A 58 -3.37 0.87 -14.94
CA LEU A 58 -2.70 -0.39 -15.21
C LEU A 58 -3.23 -1.51 -14.31
N THR A 59 -3.25 -1.30 -13.00
CA THR A 59 -3.68 -2.34 -12.04
C THR A 59 -5.14 -2.74 -12.26
N ARG A 60 -6.06 -1.78 -12.34
CA ARG A 60 -7.49 -2.07 -12.57
C ARG A 60 -7.75 -2.57 -13.99
N GLY A 61 -7.11 -1.97 -14.99
CA GLY A 61 -7.30 -2.32 -16.38
C GLY A 61 -6.84 -3.74 -16.71
N ILE A 62 -5.69 -4.16 -16.17
CA ILE A 62 -5.17 -5.51 -16.35
C ILE A 62 -5.92 -6.51 -15.46
N SER A 63 -6.24 -6.18 -14.19
CA SER A 63 -7.00 -7.09 -13.32
C SER A 63 -8.43 -7.34 -13.82
N ALA A 64 -9.03 -6.40 -14.56
CA ALA A 64 -10.30 -6.64 -15.25
C ALA A 64 -10.21 -7.70 -16.36
N ARG A 65 -9.00 -8.02 -16.83
CA ARG A 65 -8.72 -8.90 -17.97
C ARG A 65 -7.97 -10.18 -17.60
N ALA A 66 -7.30 -10.22 -16.46
CA ALA A 66 -6.55 -11.40 -16.00
C ALA A 66 -6.48 -11.47 -14.48
N ASN A 67 -6.35 -12.69 -13.94
CA ASN A 67 -6.19 -12.92 -12.52
C ASN A 67 -4.78 -12.53 -12.06
N VAL A 68 -4.63 -11.30 -11.59
CA VAL A 68 -3.36 -10.69 -11.17
C VAL A 68 -3.48 -10.13 -9.75
N ARG A 69 -2.52 -10.48 -8.89
CA ARG A 69 -2.29 -9.86 -7.59
C ARG A 69 -1.16 -8.86 -7.72
N TRP A 70 -1.39 -7.63 -7.27
CA TRP A 70 -0.43 -6.54 -7.40
C TRP A 70 0.29 -6.23 -6.10
N THR A 71 1.60 -6.06 -6.17
CA THR A 71 2.37 -5.22 -5.25
C THR A 71 2.77 -3.97 -6.01
N VAL A 72 2.45 -2.79 -5.47
CA VAL A 72 2.72 -1.51 -6.14
C VAL A 72 3.76 -0.73 -5.36
N VAL A 73 4.91 -0.49 -5.99
CA VAL A 73 5.97 0.35 -5.43
C VAL A 73 5.97 1.68 -6.15
N HIS A 74 5.40 2.70 -5.51
CA HIS A 74 5.44 4.08 -6.00
C HIS A 74 6.52 4.89 -5.28
N GLN A 75 7.71 5.01 -5.88
CA GLN A 75 8.87 5.67 -5.27
C GLN A 75 9.57 6.63 -6.24
N GLY A 76 10.49 7.45 -5.73
CA GLY A 76 11.36 8.30 -6.56
C GLY A 76 10.83 9.70 -6.90
N GLY A 77 9.63 10.05 -6.41
CA GLY A 77 9.09 11.42 -6.49
C GLY A 77 8.97 11.91 -7.94
N LYS A 78 9.47 13.14 -8.21
CA LYS A 78 9.36 13.80 -9.53
C LYS A 78 10.71 14.03 -10.23
N THR A 79 11.81 13.51 -9.70
CA THR A 79 13.14 13.73 -10.28
C THR A 79 13.53 12.59 -11.23
N THR A 80 14.61 12.80 -11.98
CA THR A 80 15.16 11.82 -12.94
C THR A 80 16.33 11.01 -12.37
N ASP A 81 16.84 11.39 -11.22
CA ASP A 81 18.13 10.97 -10.66
C ASP A 81 17.99 10.28 -9.29
N THR A 82 16.77 9.96 -8.85
CA THR A 82 16.54 9.30 -7.57
C THR A 82 16.71 7.78 -7.71
N PRO A 83 17.74 7.16 -7.09
CA PRO A 83 17.75 5.72 -6.89
C PRO A 83 16.70 5.35 -5.83
N ILE A 84 15.72 4.53 -6.20
CA ILE A 84 14.63 4.16 -5.30
C ILE A 84 15.05 3.10 -4.26
N PRO A 85 14.54 3.18 -3.01
CA PRO A 85 14.87 2.23 -1.94
C PRO A 85 14.62 0.75 -2.26
N LEU A 86 13.61 0.41 -3.07
CA LEU A 86 13.29 -0.96 -3.46
C LEU A 86 14.53 -1.76 -3.91
N TYR A 87 15.33 -1.18 -4.81
CA TYR A 87 16.48 -1.86 -5.43
C TYR A 87 17.73 -1.91 -4.54
N ASN A 88 17.62 -1.53 -3.26
CA ASN A 88 18.66 -1.79 -2.27
C ASN A 88 18.54 -3.20 -1.67
N ASP A 89 17.36 -3.81 -1.73
CA ASP A 89 17.16 -5.21 -1.38
C ASP A 89 17.69 -6.08 -2.54
N PRO A 90 18.65 -6.99 -2.31
CA PRO A 90 19.10 -7.92 -3.35
C PRO A 90 17.99 -8.87 -3.83
N ASP A 91 16.99 -9.14 -2.98
CA ASP A 91 15.93 -10.12 -3.21
C ASP A 91 14.59 -9.42 -3.58
N TRP A 92 14.65 -8.17 -4.05
CA TRP A 92 13.48 -7.31 -4.30
C TRP A 92 12.42 -7.89 -5.24
N ALA A 93 12.80 -8.83 -6.12
CA ALA A 93 11.92 -9.46 -7.09
C ALA A 93 11.44 -10.87 -6.66
N ASP A 94 11.88 -11.37 -5.51
CA ASP A 94 11.52 -12.70 -5.04
C ASP A 94 10.02 -12.81 -4.76
N GLY A 95 9.42 -13.92 -5.21
CA GLY A 95 7.99 -14.18 -5.06
C GLY A 95 7.11 -13.53 -6.13
N PHE A 96 7.67 -12.76 -7.06
CA PHE A 96 6.94 -12.20 -8.20
C PHE A 96 7.11 -13.05 -9.47
N ASP A 97 6.00 -13.28 -10.15
CA ASP A 97 5.96 -13.93 -11.47
C ASP A 97 6.38 -12.97 -12.58
N ILE A 98 6.24 -11.65 -12.38
CA ILE A 98 6.59 -10.61 -13.36
C ILE A 98 6.78 -9.24 -12.71
N VAL A 99 7.65 -8.43 -13.30
CA VAL A 99 7.83 -7.01 -12.94
C VAL A 99 7.36 -6.10 -14.07
N ILE A 100 6.53 -5.11 -13.74
CA ILE A 100 6.07 -4.07 -14.65
C ILE A 100 6.84 -2.80 -14.28
N HIS A 101 7.70 -2.38 -15.18
CA HIS A 101 8.42 -1.11 -15.07
C HIS A 101 7.61 0.01 -15.74
N ASN A 102 7.15 0.94 -14.91
CA ASN A 102 6.47 2.17 -15.30
C ASN A 102 7.07 3.37 -14.54
N GLU A 103 8.39 3.50 -14.59
CA GLU A 103 9.14 4.56 -13.92
C GLU A 103 9.97 5.43 -14.88
N CYS A 104 10.44 6.60 -14.41
CA CYS A 104 11.39 7.43 -15.15
C CYS A 104 12.55 7.98 -14.30
N PHE A 105 13.68 7.26 -14.35
CA PHE A 105 14.93 7.58 -13.66
C PHE A 105 16.12 7.65 -14.64
N SER A 106 15.96 8.47 -15.69
CA SER A 106 16.93 8.56 -16.80
C SER A 106 18.32 9.05 -16.40
N ASN A 107 18.45 9.79 -15.28
CA ASN A 107 19.69 10.35 -14.78
C ASN A 107 20.35 9.53 -13.65
N VAL A 108 19.78 8.38 -13.27
CA VAL A 108 20.48 7.41 -12.41
C VAL A 108 21.58 6.74 -13.24
N LYS A 109 22.83 6.93 -12.83
CA LYS A 109 24.05 6.54 -13.58
C LYS A 109 24.95 5.56 -12.84
N ASP A 110 24.51 5.09 -11.69
CA ASP A 110 25.25 4.13 -10.87
C ASP A 110 25.17 2.73 -11.50
N LEU A 111 26.32 2.13 -11.83
CA LEU A 111 26.39 0.84 -12.52
C LEU A 111 25.94 -0.32 -11.63
N GLU A 112 26.31 -0.30 -10.35
CA GLU A 112 25.98 -1.38 -9.40
C GLU A 112 24.48 -1.38 -9.10
N PHE A 113 23.88 -0.19 -8.98
CA PHE A 113 22.44 -0.03 -8.85
C PHE A 113 21.71 -0.65 -10.04
N VAL A 114 22.14 -0.36 -11.27
CA VAL A 114 21.52 -0.93 -12.47
C VAL A 114 21.76 -2.43 -12.56
N ASP A 115 22.90 -2.93 -12.11
CA ASP A 115 23.15 -4.38 -12.05
C ASP A 115 22.22 -5.10 -11.07
N ARG A 116 21.86 -4.48 -9.93
CA ARG A 116 20.86 -5.03 -9.00
C ARG A 116 19.46 -5.12 -9.61
N ILE A 117 19.07 -4.14 -10.42
CA ILE A 117 17.80 -4.17 -11.15
C ILE A 117 17.81 -5.28 -12.21
N LEU A 118 18.92 -5.41 -12.93
CA LEU A 118 19.01 -6.41 -14.00
C LEU A 118 19.19 -7.84 -13.49
N HIS A 119 19.60 -8.04 -12.25
CA HIS A 119 19.96 -9.37 -11.73
C HIS A 119 18.79 -10.37 -11.77
N PRO A 120 17.59 -10.08 -11.23
CA PRO A 120 16.47 -11.02 -11.32
C PRO A 120 16.05 -11.33 -12.76
N HIS A 121 16.13 -10.35 -13.64
CA HIS A 121 15.80 -10.53 -15.06
C HIS A 121 16.83 -11.38 -15.81
N LYS A 122 18.12 -11.34 -15.43
CA LYS A 122 19.12 -12.28 -15.94
C LYS A 122 18.83 -13.71 -15.47
N ASP A 123 18.18 -13.85 -14.31
CA ASP A 123 17.92 -15.14 -13.67
C ASP A 123 16.54 -15.74 -14.03
N GLY A 124 15.73 -15.01 -14.81
CA GLY A 124 14.51 -15.55 -15.41
C GLY A 124 13.25 -14.73 -15.16
N THR A 125 13.27 -13.73 -14.28
CA THR A 125 12.07 -12.94 -13.95
C THR A 125 11.60 -12.16 -15.18
N PRO A 126 10.40 -12.42 -15.73
CA PRO A 126 9.86 -11.69 -16.88
C PRO A 126 9.60 -10.21 -16.57
N ALA A 127 9.47 -9.40 -17.62
CA ALA A 127 9.19 -7.97 -17.46
C ALA A 127 8.27 -7.36 -18.50
N ILE A 128 7.59 -6.29 -18.10
CA ILE A 128 6.95 -5.32 -18.99
C ILE A 128 7.63 -3.96 -18.84
N LEU A 129 7.93 -3.29 -19.96
CA LEU A 129 8.52 -1.95 -19.99
C LEU A 129 7.56 -0.97 -20.64
N ILE A 130 7.14 0.04 -19.88
CA ILE A 130 6.16 1.04 -20.32
C ILE A 130 6.84 2.39 -20.48
N HIS A 131 6.73 2.95 -21.69
CA HIS A 131 7.04 4.34 -22.01
C HIS A 131 8.40 4.83 -21.44
N CYS A 132 8.43 5.63 -20.36
CA CYS A 132 9.67 6.20 -19.84
C CYS A 132 10.62 5.15 -19.24
N ALA A 133 10.14 3.95 -18.90
CA ALA A 133 10.97 2.88 -18.36
C ALA A 133 12.16 2.55 -19.28
N MET A 134 11.95 2.58 -20.60
CA MET A 134 13.03 2.35 -21.56
C MET A 134 14.08 3.46 -21.61
N HIS A 135 13.79 4.63 -21.04
CA HIS A 135 14.71 5.76 -20.91
C HIS A 135 15.43 5.81 -19.57
N CYS A 136 15.11 4.92 -18.64
CA CYS A 136 15.81 4.82 -17.36
C CYS A 136 17.28 4.44 -17.54
N TYR A 137 18.08 4.73 -16.52
CA TYR A 137 19.39 4.11 -16.31
C TYR A 137 20.38 4.28 -17.47
N ARG A 138 20.54 5.53 -17.95
CA ARG A 138 21.49 5.88 -19.02
C ARG A 138 22.94 5.87 -18.51
N VAL A 139 23.42 4.66 -18.23
CA VAL A 139 24.80 4.38 -17.87
C VAL A 139 25.72 4.43 -19.10
N LYS A 140 27.03 4.25 -18.88
CA LYS A 140 28.05 4.39 -19.94
C LYS A 140 28.08 3.24 -20.95
N ASP A 141 27.24 2.21 -20.79
CA ASP A 141 27.12 1.06 -21.69
C ASP A 141 25.66 0.72 -22.01
N ASP A 142 25.46 -0.28 -22.86
CA ASP A 142 24.13 -0.67 -23.36
C ASP A 142 23.38 -1.65 -22.43
N ARG A 143 23.82 -1.89 -21.18
CA ARG A 143 23.27 -3.01 -20.37
C ARG A 143 21.75 -2.95 -20.14
N TRP A 144 21.23 -1.76 -19.83
CA TRP A 144 19.79 -1.54 -19.68
C TRP A 144 19.09 -1.70 -21.03
N PHE A 145 19.63 -1.10 -22.09
CA PHE A 145 19.04 -1.17 -23.43
C PHE A 145 19.04 -2.58 -24.02
N LYS A 146 19.96 -3.46 -23.63
CA LYS A 146 19.94 -4.89 -23.98
C LYS A 146 18.80 -5.64 -23.30
N PHE A 147 18.47 -5.28 -22.06
CA PHE A 147 17.28 -5.80 -21.36
C PHE A 147 16.00 -5.26 -21.98
N VAL A 148 15.97 -3.97 -22.30
CA VAL A 148 14.86 -3.34 -23.01
C VAL A 148 14.67 -3.94 -24.41
N GLY A 149 15.75 -4.25 -25.12
CA GLY A 149 15.72 -4.70 -26.52
C GLY A 149 15.67 -3.56 -27.54
N LEU A 150 15.61 -2.31 -27.08
CA LEU A 150 15.52 -1.12 -27.92
C LEU A 150 16.27 0.06 -27.28
N GLN A 151 16.86 0.89 -28.11
CA GLN A 151 17.45 2.17 -27.70
C GLN A 151 16.76 3.32 -28.40
N SER A 152 16.41 4.33 -27.61
CA SER A 152 15.86 5.59 -28.10
C SER A 152 16.52 6.77 -27.37
N PRO A 153 16.94 7.84 -28.08
CA PRO A 153 17.55 9.01 -27.47
C PRO A 153 16.50 10.01 -26.95
N GLY A 154 15.22 9.84 -27.29
CA GLY A 154 14.13 10.73 -26.91
C GLY A 154 12.94 10.60 -27.85
N HIS A 155 12.04 11.58 -27.81
CA HIS A 155 10.78 11.57 -28.55
C HIS A 155 10.56 12.82 -29.40
N GLY A 156 9.59 12.73 -30.32
CA GLY A 156 9.07 13.84 -31.10
C GLY A 156 8.04 14.70 -30.34
N PRO A 157 7.34 15.63 -31.02
CA PRO A 157 6.28 16.43 -30.41
C PRO A 157 5.13 15.56 -29.90
N HIS A 158 4.17 16.18 -29.20
CA HIS A 158 3.00 15.48 -28.67
C HIS A 158 1.90 15.53 -29.74
N TYR A 159 1.47 14.38 -30.25
CA TYR A 159 0.44 14.28 -31.27
C TYR A 159 -0.25 12.91 -31.22
N SER A 160 -1.43 12.81 -31.82
CA SER A 160 -2.05 11.52 -32.09
C SER A 160 -1.34 10.83 -33.24
N TYR A 161 -1.07 9.54 -33.11
CA TYR A 161 -0.49 8.72 -34.17
C TYR A 161 -1.14 7.34 -34.23
N SER A 162 -1.01 6.68 -35.37
CA SER A 162 -1.47 5.30 -35.56
C SER A 162 -0.30 4.34 -35.55
N ALA A 163 -0.36 3.34 -34.68
CA ALA A 163 0.55 2.23 -34.62
C ALA A 163 0.06 1.11 -35.56
N GLU A 164 0.81 0.82 -36.60
CA GLU A 164 0.60 -0.26 -37.55
C GLU A 164 1.02 -1.61 -36.94
N ASN A 165 0.18 -2.62 -37.08
CA ASN A 165 0.47 -3.97 -36.64
C ASN A 165 1.39 -4.70 -37.64
N LEU A 166 2.57 -5.09 -37.18
CA LEU A 166 3.57 -5.79 -37.99
C LEU A 166 3.49 -7.31 -37.86
N LYS A 167 2.82 -7.81 -36.83
CA LYS A 167 2.78 -9.22 -36.44
C LYS A 167 1.36 -9.63 -36.02
N PRO A 168 0.37 -9.61 -36.93
CA PRO A 168 -1.02 -9.90 -36.61
C PRO A 168 -1.24 -11.31 -36.03
N ASP A 169 -0.38 -12.27 -36.39
CA ASP A 169 -0.45 -13.65 -35.89
C ASP A 169 0.23 -13.84 -34.51
N HIS A 170 0.89 -12.80 -33.97
CA HIS A 170 1.51 -12.89 -32.64
C HIS A 170 0.41 -12.81 -31.57
N PRO A 171 0.42 -13.67 -30.54
CA PRO A 171 -0.70 -13.77 -29.60
C PRO A 171 -0.95 -12.50 -28.78
N ILE A 172 0.07 -11.67 -28.54
CA ILE A 172 -0.08 -10.33 -27.94
C ILE A 172 -0.92 -9.39 -28.82
N MET A 173 -0.83 -9.56 -30.15
CA MET A 173 -1.45 -8.68 -31.15
C MET A 173 -2.86 -9.12 -31.55
N ASP A 174 -3.36 -10.22 -30.98
CA ASP A 174 -4.74 -10.63 -31.14
C ASP A 174 -5.68 -9.54 -30.59
N GLY A 175 -6.70 -9.15 -31.35
CA GLY A 175 -7.61 -8.03 -31.02
C GLY A 175 -7.04 -6.62 -31.25
N PHE A 176 -5.73 -6.45 -31.49
CA PHE A 176 -5.12 -5.14 -31.78
C PHE A 176 -5.66 -4.53 -33.08
N GLY A 177 -5.94 -5.39 -34.06
CA GLY A 177 -6.38 -5.01 -35.41
C GLY A 177 -5.21 -4.58 -36.31
N PRO A 178 -5.49 -4.03 -37.51
CA PRO A 178 -4.44 -3.59 -38.43
C PRO A 178 -3.70 -2.34 -37.93
N MET A 179 -4.40 -1.49 -37.18
CA MET A 179 -3.83 -0.30 -36.56
C MET A 179 -4.49 0.00 -35.21
N PHE A 180 -3.72 0.58 -34.30
CA PHE A 180 -4.20 1.21 -33.07
C PHE A 180 -3.96 2.72 -33.14
N VAL A 181 -4.98 3.53 -32.84
CA VAL A 181 -4.85 4.99 -32.77
C VAL A 181 -4.53 5.35 -31.33
N ALA A 182 -3.33 5.90 -31.10
CA ALA A 182 -3.02 6.57 -29.84
C ALA A 182 -3.64 7.99 -29.90
N PRO A 183 -4.72 8.29 -29.14
CA PRO A 183 -5.38 9.58 -29.20
C PRO A 183 -4.47 10.74 -28.80
N LYS A 184 -3.51 10.48 -27.90
CA LYS A 184 -2.40 11.38 -27.57
C LYS A 184 -1.14 10.57 -27.31
N GLY A 185 -0.02 11.00 -27.86
CA GLY A 185 1.24 10.30 -27.61
C GLY A 185 2.46 11.15 -27.86
N GLU A 186 3.58 10.58 -27.44
CA GLU A 186 4.92 11.02 -27.79
C GLU A 186 5.56 9.86 -28.54
N LEU A 187 5.77 10.00 -29.85
CA LEU A 187 6.41 8.94 -30.61
C LEU A 187 7.92 8.98 -30.37
N TYR A 188 8.46 7.88 -29.84
CA TYR A 188 9.88 7.75 -29.54
C TYR A 188 10.71 7.53 -30.81
N HIS A 189 11.94 8.03 -30.83
CA HIS A 189 12.87 7.82 -31.93
C HIS A 189 13.67 6.54 -31.67
N SER A 190 13.28 5.42 -32.26
CA SER A 190 14.01 4.16 -32.19
C SER A 190 15.27 4.26 -33.05
N VAL A 191 16.44 4.32 -32.41
CA VAL A 191 17.75 4.41 -33.12
C VAL A 191 18.44 3.07 -33.23
N LYS A 192 18.08 2.11 -32.39
CA LYS A 192 18.62 0.75 -32.40
C LYS A 192 17.58 -0.22 -31.87
N VAL A 193 17.27 -1.24 -32.64
CA VAL A 193 16.53 -2.43 -32.20
C VAL A 193 17.56 -3.55 -32.12
N PHE A 194 17.66 -4.22 -30.98
CA PHE A 194 18.64 -5.29 -30.79
C PHE A 194 18.16 -6.57 -31.51
N ASP A 195 19.09 -7.43 -31.93
CA ASP A 195 18.75 -8.68 -32.66
C ASP A 195 17.91 -9.66 -31.82
N THR A 196 17.90 -9.49 -30.50
CA THR A 196 17.06 -10.22 -29.54
C THR A 196 15.63 -9.70 -29.46
N ALA A 197 15.33 -8.56 -30.07
CA ALA A 197 14.03 -7.91 -30.03
C ALA A 197 13.23 -8.17 -31.32
N THR A 198 11.94 -8.45 -31.16
CA THR A 198 10.99 -8.64 -32.25
C THR A 198 9.97 -7.50 -32.24
N PRO A 199 10.02 -6.56 -33.21
CA PRO A 199 8.99 -5.54 -33.38
C PRO A 199 7.62 -6.15 -33.67
N LEU A 200 6.60 -5.66 -32.95
CA LEU A 200 5.19 -6.05 -33.09
C LEU A 200 4.34 -4.94 -33.70
N ALA A 201 4.66 -3.67 -33.42
CA ALA A 201 4.01 -2.52 -34.04
C ALA A 201 4.98 -1.34 -34.23
N GLN A 202 4.67 -0.49 -35.21
CA GLN A 202 5.43 0.73 -35.50
C GLN A 202 4.51 1.91 -35.82
N ALA A 203 5.00 3.15 -35.69
CA ALA A 203 4.34 4.34 -36.21
C ALA A 203 5.33 5.22 -36.98
N ASN A 204 4.85 5.95 -37.98
CA ASN A 204 5.71 6.83 -38.78
C ASN A 204 5.93 8.17 -38.08
N ARG A 205 7.20 8.58 -37.95
CA ARG A 205 7.55 9.89 -37.40
C ARG A 205 7.02 11.01 -38.27
N GLN A 206 6.32 11.97 -37.67
CA GLN A 206 5.68 13.07 -38.39
C GLN A 206 6.67 13.93 -39.21
N SER A 207 7.91 14.10 -38.74
CA SER A 207 8.88 15.01 -39.38
C SER A 207 9.41 14.52 -40.73
N ASP A 208 9.55 13.20 -40.92
CA ASP A 208 10.23 12.61 -42.08
C ASP A 208 9.65 11.27 -42.54
N GLY A 209 8.58 10.79 -41.90
CA GLY A 209 7.93 9.52 -42.21
C GLY A 209 8.74 8.29 -41.79
N MET A 210 9.87 8.44 -41.08
CA MET A 210 10.67 7.27 -40.69
C MET A 210 9.91 6.40 -39.68
N PRO A 211 9.77 5.08 -39.93
CA PRO A 211 9.06 4.18 -39.03
C PRO A 211 9.81 4.05 -37.70
N GLN A 212 9.06 4.10 -36.60
CA GLN A 212 9.55 3.96 -35.24
C GLN A 212 8.83 2.81 -34.56
N VAL A 213 9.57 1.85 -34.02
CA VAL A 213 8.99 0.74 -33.27
C VAL A 213 8.33 1.27 -32.01
N CYS A 214 7.09 0.86 -31.76
CA CYS A 214 6.32 1.28 -30.60
C CYS A 214 5.80 0.14 -29.73
N VAL A 215 5.79 -1.09 -30.24
CA VAL A 215 5.48 -2.31 -29.47
C VAL A 215 6.44 -3.40 -29.91
N TRP A 216 7.04 -4.13 -28.96
CA TRP A 216 7.98 -5.21 -29.26
C TRP A 216 8.05 -6.24 -28.13
N THR A 217 8.68 -7.38 -28.41
CA THR A 217 9.16 -8.32 -27.40
C THR A 217 10.69 -8.39 -27.45
N ASN A 218 11.33 -8.82 -26.37
CA ASN A 218 12.77 -9.06 -26.30
C ASN A 218 13.05 -10.38 -25.56
N ASP A 219 13.97 -11.17 -26.11
CA ASP A 219 14.56 -12.32 -25.43
C ASP A 219 15.82 -11.87 -24.70
N TYR A 220 15.71 -11.64 -23.40
CA TYR A 220 16.83 -11.28 -22.55
C TYR A 220 17.42 -12.53 -21.90
N GLN A 221 18.24 -13.26 -22.67
CA GLN A 221 18.94 -14.46 -22.20
C GLN A 221 17.98 -15.58 -21.75
N GLY A 222 16.87 -15.77 -22.46
CA GLY A 222 15.80 -16.71 -22.14
C GLY A 222 14.65 -16.08 -21.36
N THR A 223 14.85 -14.88 -20.79
CA THR A 223 13.79 -14.13 -20.10
C THR A 223 12.94 -13.35 -21.08
N LYS A 224 11.61 -13.52 -20.98
CA LYS A 224 10.65 -12.82 -21.83
C LYS A 224 10.40 -11.39 -21.33
N VAL A 225 10.64 -10.42 -22.21
CA VAL A 225 10.37 -9.01 -21.94
C VAL A 225 9.40 -8.48 -22.99
N PHE A 226 8.37 -7.77 -22.56
CA PHE A 226 7.41 -7.08 -23.42
C PHE A 226 7.56 -5.57 -23.27
N GLY A 227 7.62 -4.82 -24.38
CA GLY A 227 7.87 -3.38 -24.36
C GLY A 227 6.86 -2.59 -25.18
N CYS A 228 6.49 -1.42 -24.68
CA CYS A 228 5.58 -0.49 -25.35
C CYS A 228 6.00 0.98 -25.12
N THR A 229 6.24 1.74 -26.21
CA THR A 229 6.54 3.18 -26.12
C THR A 229 5.30 4.05 -25.98
N MET A 230 4.10 3.51 -26.21
CA MET A 230 2.85 4.22 -25.93
C MET A 230 2.56 4.18 -24.42
N GLY A 231 2.27 5.33 -23.81
CA GLY A 231 2.00 5.42 -22.37
C GLY A 231 2.25 6.78 -21.71
N HIS A 232 2.58 7.84 -22.46
CA HIS A 232 2.69 9.18 -21.87
C HIS A 232 1.37 9.66 -21.24
N TYR A 233 0.26 9.39 -21.93
CA TYR A 233 -1.05 9.97 -21.65
C TYR A 233 -2.03 8.91 -21.14
N ASN A 234 -2.76 9.26 -20.07
CA ASN A 234 -3.81 8.42 -19.50
C ASN A 234 -4.91 8.11 -20.52
N GLU A 235 -5.23 9.04 -21.42
CA GLU A 235 -6.22 8.85 -22.48
C GLU A 235 -5.84 7.71 -23.41
N THR A 236 -4.55 7.52 -23.71
CA THR A 236 -4.09 6.38 -24.51
C THR A 236 -4.05 5.11 -23.67
N MET A 237 -3.66 5.19 -22.40
CA MET A 237 -3.55 4.02 -21.53
C MET A 237 -4.89 3.44 -21.08
N THR A 238 -5.97 4.23 -21.16
CA THR A 238 -7.32 3.79 -20.82
C THR A 238 -8.08 3.20 -22.01
N GLU A 239 -7.51 3.26 -23.23
CA GLU A 239 -8.13 2.62 -24.38
C GLU A 239 -8.20 1.09 -24.18
N PRO A 240 -9.37 0.45 -24.38
CA PRO A 240 -9.53 -0.98 -24.14
C PRO A 240 -8.51 -1.83 -24.89
N LYS A 241 -8.24 -1.49 -26.17
CA LYS A 241 -7.23 -2.17 -26.99
C LYS A 241 -5.82 -2.05 -26.45
N TYR A 242 -5.49 -0.93 -25.81
CA TYR A 242 -4.19 -0.77 -25.17
C TYR A 242 -4.09 -1.74 -23.98
N LEU A 243 -5.10 -1.77 -23.12
CA LEU A 243 -5.11 -2.64 -21.94
C LEU A 243 -5.23 -4.14 -22.30
N ASP A 244 -5.93 -4.48 -23.37
CA ASP A 244 -5.95 -5.83 -23.94
C ASP A 244 -4.53 -6.26 -24.32
N MET A 245 -3.83 -5.43 -25.10
CA MET A 245 -2.46 -5.69 -25.51
C MET A 245 -1.52 -5.79 -24.31
N MET A 246 -1.63 -4.89 -23.32
CA MET A 246 -0.81 -4.95 -22.11
C MET A 246 -1.05 -6.24 -21.32
N THR A 247 -2.31 -6.67 -21.19
CA THR A 247 -2.67 -7.91 -20.48
C THR A 247 -2.17 -9.14 -21.23
N LYS A 248 -2.34 -9.20 -22.55
CA LYS A 248 -1.82 -10.31 -23.36
C LYS A 248 -0.29 -10.34 -23.36
N GLY A 249 0.35 -9.17 -23.33
CA GLY A 249 1.79 -9.04 -23.11
C GLY A 249 2.25 -9.63 -21.78
N LEU A 250 1.52 -9.33 -20.70
CA LEU A 250 1.74 -9.92 -19.38
C LEU A 250 1.62 -11.44 -19.41
N LEU A 251 0.51 -11.98 -19.91
CA LEU A 251 0.25 -13.41 -20.00
C LEU A 251 1.30 -14.14 -20.84
N TRP A 252 1.70 -13.56 -21.97
CA TRP A 252 2.77 -14.08 -22.82
C TRP A 252 4.12 -14.14 -22.11
N ALA A 253 4.46 -13.08 -21.36
CA ALA A 253 5.73 -12.96 -20.65
C ALA A 253 5.85 -14.01 -19.53
N VAL A 254 4.78 -14.23 -18.76
CA VAL A 254 4.74 -15.30 -17.73
C VAL A 254 4.48 -16.70 -18.29
N GLY A 255 4.30 -16.83 -19.61
CA GLY A 255 4.08 -18.12 -20.26
C GLY A 255 2.69 -18.74 -20.00
N ARG A 256 1.69 -17.92 -19.67
CA ARG A 256 0.30 -18.36 -19.54
C ARG A 256 -0.41 -18.37 -20.89
N ASP A 257 -1.30 -19.35 -21.04
CA ASP A 257 -2.17 -19.46 -22.21
C ASP A 257 -3.14 -18.27 -22.23
N ILE A 258 -3.04 -17.44 -23.27
CA ILE A 258 -3.85 -16.23 -23.41
C ILE A 258 -5.33 -16.58 -23.57
N GLU A 259 -5.69 -17.62 -24.33
CA GLU A 259 -7.10 -17.99 -24.55
C GLU A 259 -7.79 -18.40 -23.25
N LYS A 260 -7.02 -19.00 -22.32
CA LYS A 260 -7.55 -19.46 -21.03
C LYS A 260 -7.59 -18.37 -19.96
N HIS A 261 -6.61 -17.47 -19.94
CA HIS A 261 -6.41 -16.55 -18.81
C HIS A 261 -6.73 -15.09 -19.12
N PHE A 262 -7.06 -14.77 -20.37
CA PHE A 262 -7.58 -13.46 -20.77
C PHE A 262 -9.10 -13.45 -20.74
N THR A 263 -9.67 -12.43 -20.10
CA THR A 263 -11.11 -12.15 -20.10
C THR A 263 -11.34 -10.81 -20.80
N ALA A 264 -12.19 -10.80 -21.82
CA ALA A 264 -12.60 -9.56 -22.47
C ALA A 264 -13.47 -8.74 -21.50
N THR A 265 -13.24 -7.43 -21.44
CA THR A 265 -14.03 -6.51 -20.61
C THR A 265 -15.39 -6.22 -21.23
N THR A 266 -16.33 -5.81 -20.37
CA THR A 266 -17.60 -5.22 -20.77
C THR A 266 -17.44 -3.72 -21.05
N GLU A 267 -18.40 -3.14 -21.77
CA GLU A 267 -18.44 -1.68 -22.01
C GLU A 267 -18.48 -0.89 -20.69
N ALA A 268 -19.21 -1.37 -19.68
CA ALA A 268 -19.26 -0.72 -18.37
C ALA A 268 -17.89 -0.71 -17.66
N GLN A 269 -17.17 -1.82 -17.71
CA GLN A 269 -15.81 -1.91 -17.16
C GLN A 269 -14.85 -0.96 -17.90
N ASP A 270 -14.93 -0.92 -19.23
CA ASP A 270 -14.11 -0.03 -20.04
C ASP A 270 -14.40 1.45 -19.76
N GLU A 271 -15.67 1.83 -19.63
CA GLU A 271 -16.05 3.21 -19.26
C GLU A 271 -15.60 3.57 -17.84
N ALA A 272 -15.69 2.65 -16.88
CA ALA A 272 -15.16 2.85 -15.53
C ALA A 272 -13.64 3.07 -15.54
N ILE A 273 -12.90 2.33 -16.36
CA ILE A 273 -11.45 2.50 -16.51
C ILE A 273 -11.12 3.81 -17.22
N LYS A 274 -11.83 4.18 -18.29
CA LYS A 274 -11.67 5.47 -18.98
C LYS A 274 -11.92 6.66 -18.07
N ALA A 275 -12.90 6.55 -17.16
CA ALA A 275 -13.17 7.60 -16.18
C ALA A 275 -11.95 7.90 -15.29
N LEU A 276 -11.04 6.95 -15.08
CA LEU A 276 -9.81 7.17 -14.31
C LEU A 276 -8.90 8.22 -14.93
N ALA A 277 -8.91 8.40 -16.25
CA ALA A 277 -8.08 9.41 -16.93
C ALA A 277 -8.44 10.85 -16.48
N GLY A 278 -9.72 11.09 -16.18
CA GLY A 278 -10.25 12.38 -15.72
C GLY A 278 -10.59 12.44 -14.24
N ALA A 279 -10.49 11.32 -13.51
CA ALA A 279 -10.83 11.26 -12.10
C ALA A 279 -9.98 12.24 -11.27
N GLU A 280 -10.64 12.89 -10.31
CA GLU A 280 -9.95 13.71 -9.32
C GLU A 280 -9.09 12.77 -8.47
N VAL A 281 -7.79 12.79 -8.74
CA VAL A 281 -6.82 12.18 -7.83
C VAL A 281 -6.85 13.08 -6.61
N LYS A 282 -7.48 12.62 -5.53
CA LYS A 282 -7.22 13.16 -4.20
C LYS A 282 -5.73 12.93 -3.94
N ARG A 283 -4.93 13.92 -4.32
CA ARG A 283 -3.52 14.00 -3.99
C ARG A 283 -3.46 14.27 -2.51
N THR A 284 -3.41 13.21 -1.70
CA THR A 284 -2.62 13.28 -0.49
C THR A 284 -1.18 13.40 -0.96
N ALA A 285 -0.55 14.54 -0.65
CA ALA A 285 0.79 14.85 -1.11
C ALA A 285 1.73 13.69 -0.78
N SER A 286 2.47 13.25 -1.80
CA SER A 286 3.60 12.33 -1.68
C SER A 286 4.63 12.89 -0.70
N SER A 287 4.63 12.40 0.53
CA SER A 287 5.79 12.36 1.41
C SER A 287 5.49 11.37 2.53
N ASN A 288 6.51 10.68 3.05
CA ASN A 288 6.44 9.90 4.29
C ASN A 288 6.25 10.80 5.53
N VAL A 289 5.31 11.74 5.44
CA VAL A 289 4.84 12.63 6.49
C VAL A 289 3.33 12.70 6.31
N LEU A 290 2.61 12.05 7.23
CA LEU A 290 1.16 12.15 7.33
C LEU A 290 0.73 13.62 7.29
N ALA A 291 -0.39 13.91 6.61
CA ALA A 291 -1.04 15.22 6.64
C ALA A 291 -1.46 15.52 8.09
N GLY A 292 -0.56 16.24 8.74
CA GLY A 292 -0.64 16.69 10.11
C GLY A 292 0.66 17.41 10.44
N ASN A 293 1.18 18.26 9.52
CA ASN A 293 1.94 19.41 9.97
C ASN A 293 0.96 20.23 10.80
N CYS A 294 0.90 19.92 12.09
CA CYS A 294 0.60 20.99 13.00
C CYS A 294 1.68 22.03 12.74
N CYS A 295 1.24 23.23 12.34
CA CYS A 295 1.90 24.39 12.89
C CYS A 295 3.30 24.57 12.28
N GLY A 296 3.33 24.60 10.93
CA GLY A 296 4.52 24.89 10.10
C GLY A 296 5.09 26.29 10.33
N ASP A 297 5.73 26.91 9.33
CA ASP A 297 6.54 28.15 9.47
C ASP A 297 5.92 29.32 10.27
N ALA A 298 4.59 29.38 10.43
CA ALA A 298 3.90 30.37 11.25
C ALA A 298 4.00 30.10 12.78
N ASN A 299 4.35 28.90 13.20
CA ASN A 299 4.62 28.55 14.59
C ASN A 299 6.05 29.00 14.96
N LEU A 300 6.14 29.98 15.86
CA LEU A 300 7.42 30.51 16.32
C LEU A 300 8.29 29.45 17.01
N ALA A 301 7.68 28.38 17.53
CA ALA A 301 8.36 27.27 18.18
C ALA A 301 8.83 26.17 17.21
N PHE A 302 8.40 26.17 15.94
CA PHE A 302 8.71 25.10 14.99
C PHE A 302 10.22 24.99 14.73
N GLY A 303 10.75 23.77 14.84
CA GLY A 303 12.18 23.45 14.70
C GLY A 303 13.09 24.02 15.79
N LYS A 304 12.53 24.66 16.83
CA LYS A 304 13.32 25.38 17.84
C LYS A 304 13.95 24.45 18.88
N PRO A 305 15.14 24.81 19.42
CA PRO A 305 15.80 24.01 20.45
C PRO A 305 14.93 23.80 21.70
N VAL A 306 14.97 22.59 22.26
CA VAL A 306 14.19 22.21 23.44
C VAL A 306 15.11 21.64 24.52
N THR A 307 14.89 22.07 25.77
CA THR A 307 15.50 21.49 26.98
C THR A 307 14.42 20.93 27.90
N SER A 308 14.71 19.86 28.63
CA SER A 308 13.74 19.26 29.55
C SER A 308 14.43 18.77 30.81
N LYS A 309 13.67 18.64 31.90
CA LYS A 309 14.16 18.07 33.16
C LYS A 309 14.54 16.60 32.99
N THR A 310 13.64 15.83 32.35
CA THR A 310 13.84 14.42 32.01
C THR A 310 13.18 14.10 30.68
N GLU A 311 13.54 12.96 30.08
CA GLU A 311 12.87 12.40 28.91
C GLU A 311 12.87 10.87 28.98
N GLN A 312 11.78 10.24 28.54
CA GLN A 312 11.65 8.80 28.42
C GLN A 312 12.39 8.31 27.16
N ASP A 313 12.91 7.09 27.19
CA ASP A 313 13.46 6.41 26.02
C ASP A 313 12.52 6.53 24.81
N ARG A 314 13.08 6.95 23.67
CA ARG A 314 12.39 7.17 22.38
C ARG A 314 11.37 8.32 22.34
N ASN A 315 11.05 8.98 23.45
CA ASN A 315 10.16 10.16 23.51
C ASN A 315 10.95 11.43 23.88
N PHE A 316 11.88 11.78 23.00
CA PHE A 316 12.86 12.83 23.21
C PHE A 316 12.27 14.25 23.17
N ARG A 317 12.86 15.18 23.92
CA ARG A 317 12.43 16.59 23.97
C ARG A 317 12.38 17.31 22.62
N LYS A 318 13.22 16.89 21.66
CA LYS A 318 13.25 17.45 20.29
C LYS A 318 11.95 17.23 19.51
N HIS A 319 11.11 16.28 19.93
CA HIS A 319 9.83 16.03 19.27
C HIS A 319 8.76 17.06 19.64
N LEU A 320 9.00 17.90 20.66
CA LEU A 320 8.00 18.90 21.07
C LEU A 320 7.78 20.00 20.03
N THR A 321 8.73 20.19 19.12
CA THR A 321 8.79 21.29 18.15
C THR A 321 8.99 20.79 16.71
N ASP A 322 8.80 19.50 16.44
CA ASP A 322 9.12 18.89 15.14
C ASP A 322 7.97 18.99 14.12
N GLY A 323 6.83 19.57 14.51
CA GLY A 323 5.64 19.77 13.68
C GLY A 323 4.77 18.52 13.54
N ARG A 324 5.04 17.46 14.31
CA ARG A 324 4.39 16.16 14.16
C ARG A 324 3.53 15.83 15.37
N LEU A 325 2.36 15.25 15.10
CA LEU A 325 1.43 14.81 16.14
C LEU A 325 1.52 13.30 16.44
N ASP A 326 2.50 12.61 15.86
CA ASP A 326 2.78 11.18 16.05
C ASP A 326 4.11 10.91 16.79
N THR A 327 4.92 11.94 17.01
CA THR A 327 6.09 11.95 17.91
C THR A 327 5.82 12.89 19.08
N ARG A 328 6.41 12.60 20.25
CA ARG A 328 6.16 13.40 21.47
C ARG A 328 7.38 13.49 22.37
N TRP A 329 7.41 14.54 23.18
CA TRP A 329 8.19 14.55 24.40
C TRP A 329 7.40 13.87 25.52
N CYS A 330 8.06 13.04 26.31
CA CYS A 330 7.49 12.46 27.53
C CYS A 330 8.52 12.49 28.65
N ALA A 331 8.12 12.95 29.84
CA ALA A 331 8.96 12.91 31.02
C ALA A 331 9.27 11.46 31.45
N ASN A 332 10.41 11.26 32.12
CA ASN A 332 10.81 9.94 32.60
C ASN A 332 10.16 9.64 33.97
N GLY A 333 8.87 9.30 33.95
CA GLY A 333 8.09 8.94 35.14
C GLY A 333 6.89 9.86 35.42
N SER A 334 6.13 9.51 36.45
CA SER A 334 4.86 10.18 36.82
C SER A 334 5.03 11.31 37.84
N GLN A 335 6.26 11.74 38.14
CA GLN A 335 6.48 12.79 39.12
C GLN A 335 5.90 14.14 38.67
N VAL A 336 5.39 14.90 39.64
CA VAL A 336 4.99 16.29 39.43
C VAL A 336 6.23 17.18 39.33
N ASN A 337 6.07 18.37 38.72
CA ASN A 337 7.15 19.32 38.45
C ASN A 337 8.20 18.80 37.44
N GLU A 338 7.75 18.02 36.46
CA GLU A 338 8.50 17.81 35.22
C GLU A 338 8.28 18.99 34.29
N TRP A 339 9.34 19.44 33.62
CA TRP A 339 9.27 20.63 32.78
C TRP A 339 10.01 20.43 31.46
N VAL A 340 9.54 21.18 30.47
CA VAL A 340 10.14 21.28 29.14
C VAL A 340 10.11 22.75 28.71
N THR A 341 11.21 23.21 28.11
CA THR A 341 11.44 24.61 27.73
C THR A 341 11.83 24.69 26.26
N VAL A 342 11.11 25.51 25.50
CA VAL A 342 11.44 25.87 24.12
C VAL A 342 12.25 27.18 24.13
N ASP A 343 13.39 27.22 23.43
CA ASP A 343 14.17 28.43 23.14
C ASP A 343 13.83 28.92 21.74
N LEU A 344 13.12 30.04 21.61
CA LEU A 344 12.76 30.68 20.35
C LEU A 344 13.98 31.28 19.61
N GLU A 345 15.16 31.20 20.23
CA GLU A 345 16.49 31.69 19.82
C GLU A 345 16.64 33.21 19.90
N GLU A 346 15.62 33.94 19.46
CA GLU A 346 15.58 35.41 19.50
C GLU A 346 14.37 35.90 20.32
N PRO A 347 14.56 36.91 21.20
CA PRO A 347 13.47 37.54 21.93
C PRO A 347 12.44 38.16 20.98
N GLN A 348 11.16 37.80 21.15
CA GLN A 348 10.07 38.25 20.30
C GLN A 348 8.74 38.29 21.05
N ASP A 349 7.75 38.97 20.47
CA ASP A 349 6.41 39.02 21.03
C ASP A 349 5.65 37.72 20.74
N VAL A 350 4.98 37.18 21.75
CA VAL A 350 4.14 35.98 21.65
C VAL A 350 2.73 36.34 22.10
N ALA A 351 1.80 36.39 21.16
CA ALA A 351 0.41 36.73 21.43
C ALA A 351 -0.40 35.52 21.92
N ALA A 352 -0.08 34.32 21.44
CA ALA A 352 -0.82 33.11 21.78
C ALA A 352 0.07 31.85 21.74
N ILE A 353 -0.32 30.84 22.51
CA ILE A 353 0.34 29.53 22.56
C ILE A 353 -0.68 28.40 22.52
N ARG A 354 -0.27 27.23 22.03
CA ARG A 354 -1.11 26.03 22.06
C ARG A 354 -0.30 24.82 22.49
N LEU A 355 -0.84 24.05 23.45
CA LEU A 355 -0.24 22.80 23.92
C LEU A 355 -1.06 21.61 23.41
N HIS A 356 -0.38 20.58 22.95
CA HIS A 356 -0.97 19.32 22.50
C HIS A 356 -0.61 18.19 23.46
N TRP A 357 -1.37 18.02 24.54
CA TRP A 357 -1.15 16.93 25.49
C TRP A 357 -1.43 15.55 24.88
N GLU A 358 -0.77 14.51 25.40
CA GLU A 358 -0.88 13.12 24.92
C GLU A 358 -2.34 12.67 24.73
N ARG A 359 -3.19 12.88 25.74
CA ARG A 359 -4.62 12.51 25.72
C ARG A 359 -5.48 13.71 25.37
N ARG A 360 -6.14 13.66 24.22
CA ARG A 360 -6.84 14.83 23.67
C ARG A 360 -8.27 15.06 24.15
N THR A 361 -8.96 14.07 24.69
CA THR A 361 -10.41 14.17 24.98
C THR A 361 -10.75 13.98 26.45
N ASP A 362 -10.16 13.01 27.14
CA ASP A 362 -10.72 12.47 28.39
C ASP A 362 -10.00 12.88 29.68
N ILE A 363 -8.86 13.58 29.58
CA ILE A 363 -7.98 13.93 30.70
C ILE A 363 -7.97 15.43 31.00
N ALA A 364 -7.96 15.79 32.28
CA ALA A 364 -7.69 17.14 32.75
C ALA A 364 -6.23 17.27 33.22
N TYR A 365 -5.39 17.87 32.39
CA TYR A 365 -3.98 18.16 32.70
C TYR A 365 -3.86 19.44 33.53
N ARG A 366 -3.06 19.40 34.59
CA ARG A 366 -2.67 20.56 35.41
C ARG A 366 -1.24 20.96 35.08
N TYR A 367 -1.03 22.23 34.75
CA TYR A 367 0.26 22.73 34.29
C TYR A 367 0.37 24.24 34.46
N LYS A 368 1.59 24.77 34.29
CA LYS A 368 1.86 26.20 34.14
C LYS A 368 2.73 26.42 32.92
N VAL A 369 2.56 27.57 32.27
CA VAL A 369 3.50 28.06 31.25
C VAL A 369 4.12 29.36 31.72
N GLU A 370 5.43 29.44 31.65
CA GLU A 370 6.23 30.60 32.04
C GLU A 370 7.03 31.11 30.85
N ALA A 371 7.10 32.42 30.69
CA ALA A 371 7.87 33.09 29.65
C ALA A 371 9.08 33.81 30.26
N SER A 372 10.20 33.85 29.52
CA SER A 372 11.43 34.51 29.95
C SER A 372 12.21 35.09 28.77
N PRO A 373 12.85 36.27 28.91
CA PRO A 373 13.78 36.79 27.91
C PRO A 373 15.18 36.14 27.99
N ASP A 374 15.55 35.57 29.14
CA ASP A 374 16.94 35.24 29.49
C ASP A 374 17.16 33.84 30.09
N ASN A 375 16.08 33.05 30.26
CA ASN A 375 16.07 31.73 30.90
C ASN A 375 16.30 31.77 32.42
N GLU A 376 16.36 32.95 33.03
CA GLU A 376 16.62 33.18 34.47
C GLU A 376 15.42 33.83 35.16
N ASN A 377 14.86 34.89 34.57
CA ASN A 377 13.73 35.64 35.07
C ASN A 377 12.45 35.17 34.37
N TRP A 378 11.55 34.55 35.13
CA TRP A 378 10.34 33.91 34.61
C TRP A 378 9.08 34.64 35.03
N THR A 379 8.16 34.81 34.08
CA THR A 379 6.80 35.32 34.32
C THR A 379 5.80 34.24 33.96
N VAL A 380 4.87 33.93 34.86
CA VAL A 380 3.78 32.98 34.56
C VAL A 380 2.83 33.63 33.55
N VAL A 381 2.69 33.02 32.37
CA VAL A 381 1.80 33.47 31.29
C VAL A 381 0.53 32.61 31.18
N VAL A 382 0.56 31.38 31.69
CA VAL A 382 -0.61 30.51 31.85
C VAL A 382 -0.53 29.78 33.19
N ASP A 383 -1.61 29.84 33.99
CA ASP A 383 -1.74 29.05 35.21
C ASP A 383 -2.98 28.14 35.15
N GLU A 384 -2.74 26.88 34.83
CA GLU A 384 -3.74 25.80 34.79
C GLU A 384 -3.49 24.79 35.91
N SER A 385 -2.89 25.23 37.02
CA SER A 385 -2.53 24.35 38.15
C SER A 385 -3.73 23.73 38.86
N GLN A 386 -4.94 24.29 38.69
CA GLN A 386 -6.19 23.78 39.24
C GLN A 386 -7.17 23.31 38.14
N ASN A 387 -6.69 23.08 36.91
CA ASN A 387 -7.53 22.69 35.79
C ASN A 387 -8.32 21.41 36.08
N LYS A 388 -9.63 21.46 35.80
CA LYS A 388 -10.56 20.32 35.86
C LYS A 388 -11.23 20.03 34.51
N LYS A 389 -11.04 20.90 33.51
CA LYS A 389 -11.63 20.71 32.19
C LYS A 389 -10.89 19.57 31.51
N LYS A 390 -11.60 18.62 30.91
CA LYS A 390 -11.00 17.57 30.10
C LYS A 390 -10.64 18.09 28.72
N GLY A 391 -9.57 17.55 28.15
CA GLY A 391 -9.08 17.90 26.81
C GLY A 391 -7.57 18.12 26.77
N GLY A 392 -6.92 17.67 25.71
CA GLY A 392 -5.46 17.80 25.54
C GLY A 392 -5.04 18.93 24.63
N LEU A 393 -5.95 19.48 23.82
CA LEU A 393 -5.67 20.65 23.00
C LEU A 393 -5.94 21.93 23.81
N ARG A 394 -4.90 22.73 24.05
CA ARG A 394 -4.96 23.86 24.98
C ARG A 394 -4.44 25.16 24.36
N PRO A 395 -5.29 25.89 23.63
CA PRO A 395 -4.97 27.23 23.17
C PRO A 395 -5.09 28.24 24.31
N HIS A 396 -4.16 29.20 24.36
CA HIS A 396 -4.14 30.32 25.31
C HIS A 396 -3.73 31.60 24.61
N LYS A 397 -4.40 32.72 24.92
CA LYS A 397 -3.94 34.06 24.57
C LYS A 397 -3.11 34.59 25.75
N ILE A 398 -1.89 35.06 25.50
CA ILE A 398 -0.94 35.44 26.56
C ILE A 398 -0.34 36.85 26.41
N ASP A 399 -0.31 37.42 25.20
CA ASP A 399 0.28 38.75 24.87
C ASP A 399 1.54 39.10 25.68
N ALA A 400 2.55 38.23 25.59
CA ALA A 400 3.83 38.38 26.29
C ALA A 400 4.87 39.04 25.37
N LYS A 401 5.62 40.02 25.90
CA LYS A 401 6.59 40.82 25.15
C LYS A 401 8.02 40.35 25.39
N GLY A 402 8.86 40.38 24.35
CA GLY A 402 10.29 40.06 24.45
C GLY A 402 10.59 38.65 24.97
N VAL A 403 9.75 37.68 24.64
CA VAL A 403 9.90 36.28 25.06
C VAL A 403 10.92 35.59 24.18
N ARG A 404 11.90 34.94 24.82
CA ARG A 404 12.81 34.00 24.14
C ARG A 404 12.54 32.57 24.59
N TYR A 405 12.22 32.35 25.86
CA TYR A 405 12.02 31.01 26.41
C TYR A 405 10.58 30.83 26.88
N LEU A 406 9.99 29.69 26.52
CA LEU A 406 8.67 29.26 27.00
C LEU A 406 8.81 27.91 27.70
N LYS A 407 8.53 27.88 29.00
CA LYS A 407 8.63 26.69 29.84
C LYS A 407 7.26 26.20 30.24
N THR A 408 6.97 24.95 29.92
CA THR A 408 5.79 24.25 30.39
C THR A 408 6.16 23.33 31.55
N THR A 409 5.52 23.51 32.71
CA THR A 409 5.69 22.67 33.89
C THR A 409 4.44 21.83 34.12
N PHE A 410 4.58 20.50 34.07
CA PHE A 410 3.52 19.54 34.37
C PHE A 410 3.35 19.38 35.89
N LEU A 411 2.12 19.56 36.37
CA LEU A 411 1.74 19.52 37.78
C LEU A 411 0.82 18.34 38.13
N GLY A 412 0.54 17.47 37.15
CA GLY A 412 -0.28 16.27 37.31
C GLY A 412 -1.49 16.23 36.39
N ALA A 413 -2.23 15.12 36.43
CA ALA A 413 -3.49 14.95 35.73
C ALA A 413 -4.55 14.36 36.69
N ASP A 414 -5.81 14.30 36.27
CA ASP A 414 -6.89 13.62 37.01
C ASP A 414 -6.79 12.08 37.01
N ARG A 415 -5.82 11.53 36.28
CA ARG A 415 -5.33 10.14 36.37
C ARG A 415 -3.81 10.10 36.52
N ASN A 416 -3.27 8.93 36.89
CA ASN A 416 -1.83 8.73 37.00
C ASN A 416 -1.19 8.69 35.59
N LEU A 417 -0.77 9.85 35.10
CA LEU A 417 -0.16 10.04 33.79
C LEU A 417 1.13 10.86 33.91
N TRP A 418 2.00 10.69 32.92
CA TRP A 418 3.27 11.41 32.84
C TRP A 418 3.06 12.74 32.12
N GLY A 419 3.96 13.70 32.36
CA GLY A 419 3.99 14.92 31.56
C GLY A 419 4.37 14.57 30.13
N SER A 420 3.45 14.71 29.19
CA SER A 420 3.72 14.41 27.79
C SER A 420 2.91 15.24 26.81
N LEU A 421 3.62 15.76 25.82
CA LEU A 421 3.15 16.69 24.82
C LEU A 421 3.60 16.21 23.44
N TRP A 422 2.65 16.08 22.51
CA TRP A 422 2.90 15.86 21.09
C TRP A 422 3.61 17.08 20.48
N GLU A 423 3.12 18.29 20.78
CA GLU A 423 3.60 19.52 20.15
C GLU A 423 3.39 20.75 21.06
N PHE A 424 4.22 21.78 20.86
CA PHE A 424 4.06 23.11 21.44
C PHE A 424 4.08 24.18 20.35
N GLU A 425 3.11 25.09 20.40
CA GLU A 425 3.03 26.21 19.48
C GLU A 425 3.10 27.56 20.17
N ALA A 426 3.70 28.51 19.46
CA ALA A 426 3.66 29.93 19.77
C ALA A 426 3.38 30.74 18.50
N SER A 427 2.62 31.83 18.61
CA SER A 427 2.29 32.74 17.51
C SER A 427 2.45 34.19 17.96
N ALA A 428 2.94 35.05 17.06
CA ALA A 428 2.99 36.50 17.24
C ALA A 428 1.61 37.17 17.07
N GLY A 429 0.61 36.42 16.57
CA GLY A 429 -0.76 36.87 16.36
C GLY A 429 -1.79 35.86 16.90
N GLU A 430 -2.92 35.71 16.22
CA GLU A 430 -3.85 34.64 16.57
C GLU A 430 -3.29 33.26 16.17
N LEU A 431 -3.69 32.22 16.91
CA LEU A 431 -3.37 30.85 16.52
C LEU A 431 -4.21 30.47 15.29
N PRO A 432 -3.63 29.78 14.30
CA PRO A 432 -4.42 29.25 13.19
C PRO A 432 -5.49 28.29 13.72
N GLU A 433 -6.71 28.37 13.16
CA GLU A 433 -7.76 27.39 13.46
C GLU A 433 -7.28 26.00 13.04
N ILE A 434 -7.37 25.04 13.98
CA ILE A 434 -7.25 23.63 13.62
C ILE A 434 -8.65 23.24 13.14
N SER A 435 -8.76 22.77 11.90
CA SER A 435 -9.99 22.14 11.42
C SER A 435 -10.40 21.04 12.40
N ASP A 436 -11.70 20.85 12.63
CA ASP A 436 -12.25 19.78 13.51
C ASP A 436 -11.97 18.38 12.94
N VAL A 437 -10.69 18.03 12.78
CA VAL A 437 -10.21 16.66 12.85
C VAL A 437 -10.30 16.34 14.32
N VAL A 438 -11.43 15.75 14.73
CA VAL A 438 -11.48 15.00 15.98
C VAL A 438 -10.32 14.00 15.87
N PRO A 439 -9.26 14.15 16.67
CA PRO A 439 -8.22 13.15 16.72
C PRO A 439 -8.91 11.88 17.21
N SER A 440 -8.82 10.82 16.42
CA SER A 440 -9.21 9.47 16.82
C SER A 440 -8.73 9.25 18.26
N GLU A 441 -9.65 8.86 19.14
CA GLU A 441 -9.27 8.41 20.46
C GLU A 441 -8.15 7.37 20.32
N GLY A 442 -7.09 7.55 21.10
CA GLY A 442 -5.77 6.96 20.87
C GLY A 442 -5.71 5.42 20.78
N PRO A 443 -4.51 4.87 20.55
CA PRO A 443 -4.30 3.53 20.02
C PRO A 443 -4.90 2.47 20.94
N SER A 444 -5.87 1.71 20.40
CA SER A 444 -6.19 0.38 20.90
C SER A 444 -4.97 -0.51 20.66
N ALA A 445 -4.29 -0.93 21.74
CA ALA A 445 -3.22 -1.94 21.78
C ALA A 445 -2.24 -1.89 20.58
N ILE A 446 -1.19 -1.10 20.73
CA ILE A 446 -0.18 -0.85 19.71
C ILE A 446 0.44 -2.20 19.33
N ALA A 447 0.62 -2.45 18.03
CA ALA A 447 1.36 -3.58 17.46
C ALA A 447 2.66 -3.97 18.22
N SER A 448 3.26 -3.04 18.98
CA SER A 448 4.39 -3.27 19.88
C SER A 448 4.16 -4.26 21.01
N ASP A 449 2.92 -4.47 21.45
CA ASP A 449 2.59 -5.44 22.50
C ASP A 449 2.45 -6.87 21.93
N VAL A 450 2.34 -6.99 20.60
CA VAL A 450 2.27 -8.27 19.91
C VAL A 450 3.70 -8.77 19.67
N LYS A 451 3.99 -9.96 20.18
CA LYS A 451 5.26 -10.65 19.91
C LYS A 451 5.09 -11.56 18.72
N THR A 452 5.93 -11.37 17.70
CA THR A 452 6.01 -12.25 16.54
C THR A 452 7.34 -13.01 16.49
N PRO A 453 7.39 -14.18 15.83
CA PRO A 453 8.65 -14.85 15.52
C PRO A 453 9.57 -13.97 14.67
N GLU A 454 10.86 -14.30 14.66
CA GLU A 454 11.83 -13.65 13.78
C GLU A 454 11.40 -13.74 12.31
N GLY A 455 11.52 -12.64 11.57
CA GLY A 455 11.09 -12.52 10.16
C GLY A 455 9.64 -12.05 9.95
N PHE A 456 8.84 -11.87 11.01
CA PHE A 456 7.47 -11.37 10.91
C PHE A 456 7.35 -9.92 11.38
N VAL A 457 6.73 -9.08 10.56
CA VAL A 457 6.40 -7.68 10.88
C VAL A 457 4.96 -7.60 11.40
N THR A 458 4.73 -6.83 12.46
CA THR A 458 3.38 -6.56 12.97
C THR A 458 3.01 -5.12 12.72
N THR A 459 1.85 -4.91 12.11
CA THR A 459 1.29 -3.58 11.80
C THR A 459 -0.14 -3.49 12.35
N LEU A 460 -0.65 -2.27 12.48
CA LEU A 460 -2.06 -2.03 12.80
C LEU A 460 -2.83 -1.90 11.49
N PHE A 461 -3.43 -3.00 11.02
CA PHE A 461 -4.04 -3.04 9.69
C PHE A 461 -5.31 -2.18 9.56
N GLY A 462 -6.13 -2.08 10.60
CA GLY A 462 -7.33 -1.26 10.58
C GLY A 462 -7.67 -0.76 11.98
N SER A 463 -8.08 0.50 12.07
CA SER A 463 -8.39 1.14 13.35
C SER A 463 -9.74 1.86 13.31
N PRO A 464 -10.33 2.15 14.49
CA PRO A 464 -11.45 3.08 14.58
C PRO A 464 -11.07 4.48 14.04
N PRO A 465 -12.03 5.24 13.49
CA PRO A 465 -13.46 4.91 13.39
C PRO A 465 -13.83 3.98 12.22
N GLU A 466 -12.97 3.82 11.22
CA GLU A 466 -13.27 3.10 9.97
C GLU A 466 -13.49 1.61 10.23
N VAL A 467 -12.56 0.96 10.94
CA VAL A 467 -12.66 -0.44 11.35
C VAL A 467 -12.95 -0.47 12.85
N ASN A 468 -14.23 -0.55 13.18
CA ASN A 468 -14.71 -0.54 14.57
C ASN A 468 -15.64 -1.72 14.83
N TYR A 469 -15.70 -2.18 16.08
CA TYR A 469 -16.46 -3.37 16.51
C TYR A 469 -16.23 -4.63 15.64
N PRO A 470 -14.96 -5.01 15.33
CA PRO A 470 -14.69 -6.20 14.55
C PRO A 470 -15.06 -7.46 15.35
N VAL A 471 -15.78 -8.39 14.70
CA VAL A 471 -16.23 -9.65 15.32
C VAL A 471 -15.72 -10.89 14.60
N CYS A 472 -15.45 -10.80 13.31
CA CYS A 472 -14.82 -11.85 12.51
C CYS A 472 -14.08 -11.22 11.31
N LEU A 473 -13.13 -11.94 10.72
CA LEU A 473 -12.39 -11.48 9.56
C LEU A 473 -12.00 -12.64 8.64
N THR A 474 -11.78 -12.34 7.36
CA THR A 474 -11.11 -13.22 6.40
C THR A 474 -10.27 -12.36 5.47
N ALA A 475 -9.20 -12.92 4.91
CA ALA A 475 -8.42 -12.26 3.88
C ALA A 475 -8.71 -12.90 2.52
N ALA A 476 -8.76 -12.08 1.47
CA ALA A 476 -8.72 -12.55 0.10
C ALA A 476 -7.27 -12.87 -0.31
N ALA A 477 -7.13 -13.77 -1.28
CA ALA A 477 -5.85 -14.07 -1.91
C ALA A 477 -5.26 -12.88 -2.69
N THR A 478 -6.00 -11.79 -2.84
CA THR A 478 -5.58 -10.52 -3.45
C THR A 478 -5.04 -9.52 -2.43
N GLY A 479 -5.29 -9.71 -1.12
CA GLY A 479 -4.72 -8.89 -0.04
C GLY A 479 -5.75 -8.08 0.72
N GLU A 480 -6.98 -7.97 0.22
CA GLU A 480 -8.06 -7.33 0.95
C GLU A 480 -8.44 -8.15 2.18
N VAL A 481 -8.76 -7.44 3.26
CA VAL A 481 -9.30 -8.04 4.47
C VAL A 481 -10.76 -7.66 4.58
N PHE A 482 -11.62 -8.67 4.65
CA PHE A 482 -13.03 -8.49 4.93
C PHE A 482 -13.23 -8.57 6.43
N VAL A 483 -13.84 -7.54 7.02
CA VAL A 483 -14.05 -7.41 8.46
C VAL A 483 -15.55 -7.37 8.74
N GLY A 484 -16.06 -8.39 9.44
CA GLY A 484 -17.40 -8.39 9.97
C GLY A 484 -17.48 -7.42 11.13
N VAL A 485 -18.37 -6.44 11.02
CA VAL A 485 -18.60 -5.39 12.01
C VAL A 485 -20.00 -5.57 12.60
N ASP A 486 -20.08 -5.54 13.93
CA ASP A 486 -21.35 -5.59 14.65
C ASP A 486 -21.40 -4.52 15.75
N GLU A 487 -22.02 -3.38 15.43
CA GLU A 487 -22.11 -2.25 16.36
C GLU A 487 -23.11 -2.50 17.51
N GLN A 488 -23.78 -3.65 17.54
CA GLN A 488 -24.70 -4.05 18.61
C GLN A 488 -23.97 -4.66 19.81
N GLY A 489 -22.72 -5.11 19.61
CA GLY A 489 -22.01 -5.93 20.58
C GLY A 489 -22.78 -7.22 20.90
N SER A 490 -22.67 -7.70 22.14
CA SER A 490 -23.27 -8.96 22.55
C SER A 490 -24.80 -8.91 22.75
N LEU A 491 -25.38 -7.77 23.15
CA LEU A 491 -26.76 -7.74 23.67
C LEU A 491 -27.76 -6.90 22.84
N GLY A 492 -27.29 -6.13 21.87
CA GLY A 492 -28.15 -5.30 21.02
C GLY A 492 -29.00 -6.13 20.05
N LYS A 493 -30.16 -5.58 19.65
CA LYS A 493 -31.18 -6.26 18.83
C LYS A 493 -31.80 -5.38 17.74
N GLU A 494 -31.30 -4.15 17.59
CA GLU A 494 -31.79 -3.20 16.58
C GLU A 494 -31.29 -3.59 15.20
N PRO A 495 -32.16 -3.75 14.20
CA PRO A 495 -31.74 -4.17 12.86
C PRO A 495 -30.91 -3.10 12.14
N GLY A 496 -30.12 -3.53 11.15
CA GLY A 496 -29.34 -2.66 10.25
C GLY A 496 -28.05 -2.11 10.85
N ARG A 497 -27.49 -2.76 11.87
CA ARG A 497 -26.27 -2.33 12.58
C ARG A 497 -25.06 -3.23 12.33
N GLY A 498 -25.25 -4.33 11.63
CA GLY A 498 -24.15 -5.14 11.13
C GLY A 498 -23.78 -4.83 9.68
N LYS A 499 -22.52 -5.07 9.35
CA LYS A 499 -21.98 -4.94 7.99
C LYS A 499 -20.71 -5.76 7.84
N VAL A 500 -20.30 -6.03 6.60
CA VAL A 500 -18.94 -6.45 6.30
C VAL A 500 -18.24 -5.30 5.60
N LEU A 501 -17.11 -4.88 6.16
CA LEU A 501 -16.20 -3.94 5.52
C LEU A 501 -15.23 -4.71 4.64
N ARG A 502 -14.85 -4.12 3.51
CA ARG A 502 -13.68 -4.50 2.73
C ARG A 502 -12.60 -3.46 2.98
N CYS A 503 -11.45 -3.92 3.47
CA CYS A 503 -10.29 -3.12 3.82
C CYS A 503 -9.15 -3.48 2.86
N ILE A 504 -8.53 -2.49 2.25
CA ILE A 504 -7.48 -2.66 1.25
C ILE A 504 -6.28 -1.85 1.69
N ASP A 505 -5.11 -2.47 1.61
CA ASP A 505 -3.81 -1.84 1.68
C ASP A 505 -3.30 -1.73 0.24
N THR A 506 -3.29 -0.51 -0.32
CA THR A 506 -2.90 -0.31 -1.73
C THR A 506 -1.42 0.00 -1.93
N ASP A 507 -0.66 0.22 -0.85
CA ASP A 507 0.77 0.53 -0.91
C ASP A 507 1.67 -0.51 -0.22
N GLY A 508 1.07 -1.53 0.39
CA GLY A 508 1.74 -2.69 0.97
C GLY A 508 2.42 -2.40 2.30
N ASP A 509 2.07 -1.30 2.98
CA ASP A 509 2.69 -0.91 4.26
C ASP A 509 2.14 -1.68 5.48
N GLY A 510 1.15 -2.55 5.24
CA GLY A 510 0.47 -3.32 6.27
C GLY A 510 -0.64 -2.55 6.99
N VAL A 511 -1.11 -1.43 6.42
CA VAL A 511 -2.22 -0.61 6.91
C VAL A 511 -3.26 -0.43 5.80
N ALA A 512 -4.53 -0.60 6.13
CA ALA A 512 -5.60 -0.37 5.17
C ALA A 512 -5.77 1.15 4.91
N ASP A 513 -5.58 1.56 3.67
CA ASP A 513 -5.73 2.94 3.19
C ASP A 513 -7.07 3.16 2.47
N GLN A 514 -7.76 2.09 2.07
CA GLN A 514 -9.11 2.13 1.52
C GLN A 514 -10.03 1.21 2.30
N THR A 515 -11.21 1.73 2.63
CA THR A 515 -12.27 0.97 3.26
C THR A 515 -13.61 1.29 2.60
N ASN A 516 -14.41 0.26 2.36
CA ASN A 516 -15.78 0.41 1.92
C ASN A 516 -16.67 -0.63 2.59
N THR A 517 -17.99 -0.39 2.63
CA THR A 517 -18.93 -1.43 3.06
C THR A 517 -19.15 -2.38 1.90
N PHE A 518 -18.71 -3.63 2.04
CA PHE A 518 -18.92 -4.66 1.04
C PHE A 518 -20.37 -5.12 1.04
N ALA A 519 -20.92 -5.46 2.20
CA ALA A 519 -22.29 -5.93 2.34
C ALA A 519 -22.90 -5.44 3.65
N LYS A 520 -24.24 -5.39 3.74
CA LYS A 520 -24.99 -5.10 4.97
C LYS A 520 -25.84 -6.28 5.40
N MET A 521 -25.69 -6.70 6.65
CA MET A 521 -26.38 -7.82 7.27
C MET A 521 -26.19 -7.71 8.78
N ASP A 522 -27.17 -8.09 9.57
CA ASP A 522 -27.00 -8.06 11.02
C ASP A 522 -26.18 -9.26 11.50
N HIS A 523 -25.34 -9.04 12.50
CA HIS A 523 -24.61 -10.08 13.19
C HIS A 523 -23.72 -10.97 12.30
N PRO A 524 -22.76 -10.43 11.52
CA PRO A 524 -21.74 -11.27 10.89
C PRO A 524 -20.94 -12.01 11.97
N ARG A 525 -20.84 -13.33 11.84
CA ARG A 525 -20.17 -14.23 12.82
C ARG A 525 -19.17 -15.19 12.18
N GLY A 526 -19.11 -15.27 10.87
CA GLY A 526 -18.04 -15.99 10.20
C GLY A 526 -17.94 -15.57 8.75
N LEU A 527 -16.71 -15.50 8.24
CA LEU A 527 -16.42 -15.04 6.88
C LEU A 527 -15.47 -16.02 6.20
N ILE A 528 -15.76 -16.34 4.94
CA ILE A 528 -14.83 -16.98 4.02
C ILE A 528 -14.93 -16.25 2.70
N TYR A 529 -13.79 -15.88 2.13
CA TYR A 529 -13.72 -15.32 0.80
C TYR A 529 -12.98 -16.29 -0.13
N ASP A 530 -13.58 -16.61 -1.26
CA ASP A 530 -12.94 -17.38 -2.33
C ASP A 530 -13.51 -16.99 -3.69
N ASN A 531 -12.64 -16.81 -4.68
CA ASN A 531 -12.97 -16.57 -6.08
C ASN A 531 -14.15 -15.60 -6.34
N GLY A 532 -14.08 -14.38 -5.81
CA GLY A 532 -15.10 -13.34 -6.03
C GLY A 532 -16.37 -13.49 -5.18
N SER A 533 -16.44 -14.51 -4.32
CA SER A 533 -17.59 -14.78 -3.46
C SER A 533 -17.21 -14.68 -1.99
N LEU A 534 -18.06 -14.00 -1.21
CA LEU A 534 -17.94 -13.91 0.23
C LEU A 534 -19.09 -14.70 0.88
N TRP A 535 -18.76 -15.81 1.54
CA TRP A 535 -19.68 -16.52 2.40
C TRP A 535 -19.68 -15.88 3.78
N VAL A 536 -20.87 -15.54 4.25
CA VAL A 536 -21.08 -14.92 5.56
C VAL A 536 -22.05 -15.77 6.36
N LEU A 537 -21.57 -16.29 7.49
CA LEU A 537 -22.46 -16.81 8.53
C LEU A 537 -22.96 -15.62 9.34
N HIS A 538 -24.26 -15.34 9.24
CA HIS A 538 -24.94 -14.27 9.97
C HIS A 538 -26.28 -14.80 10.48
N PRO A 539 -26.39 -15.17 11.78
CA PRO A 539 -27.54 -15.88 12.30
C PRO A 539 -28.88 -15.17 12.01
N PRO A 540 -29.91 -15.91 11.56
CA PRO A 540 -30.01 -17.37 11.45
C PRO A 540 -29.58 -17.95 10.09
N TYR A 541 -28.80 -17.24 9.29
CA TYR A 541 -28.49 -17.58 7.90
C TYR A 541 -27.00 -17.88 7.66
N LEU A 542 -26.76 -18.65 6.61
CA LEU A 542 -25.52 -18.62 5.85
C LEU A 542 -25.85 -18.06 4.46
N SER A 543 -25.23 -16.96 4.08
CA SER A 543 -25.42 -16.32 2.78
C SER A 543 -24.11 -16.24 2.00
N VAL A 544 -24.21 -16.13 0.68
CA VAL A 544 -23.11 -15.74 -0.18
C VAL A 544 -23.41 -14.38 -0.79
N PHE A 545 -22.39 -13.53 -0.85
CA PHE A 545 -22.43 -12.20 -1.43
C PHE A 545 -21.39 -12.12 -2.55
N ARG A 546 -21.73 -11.47 -3.66
CA ARG A 546 -20.84 -11.28 -4.81
C ARG A 546 -20.89 -9.84 -5.27
N ASP A 547 -19.74 -9.37 -5.71
CA ASP A 547 -19.53 -8.10 -6.38
C ASP A 547 -19.27 -8.43 -7.86
N THR A 548 -20.32 -8.32 -8.68
CA THR A 548 -20.30 -8.74 -10.09
C THR A 548 -19.88 -7.62 -11.03
N ASP A 549 -19.95 -6.36 -10.58
CA ASP A 549 -19.53 -5.18 -11.34
C ASP A 549 -18.13 -4.66 -10.96
N GLY A 550 -17.55 -5.16 -9.86
CA GLY A 550 -16.20 -4.90 -9.40
C GLY A 550 -16.03 -3.55 -8.71
N ASP A 551 -17.13 -2.93 -8.24
CA ASP A 551 -17.08 -1.63 -7.56
C ASP A 551 -16.59 -1.70 -6.11
N GLY A 552 -16.39 -2.92 -5.60
CA GLY A 552 -15.96 -3.23 -4.25
C GLY A 552 -17.13 -3.50 -3.29
N THR A 553 -18.38 -3.42 -3.74
CA THR A 553 -19.62 -3.62 -2.96
C THR A 553 -20.39 -4.79 -3.55
N SER A 554 -20.98 -5.64 -2.71
CA SER A 554 -21.82 -6.71 -3.21
C SER A 554 -23.11 -6.16 -3.81
N ASP A 555 -23.38 -6.49 -5.06
CA ASP A 555 -24.62 -6.24 -5.78
C ASP A 555 -25.52 -7.49 -5.85
N GLU A 556 -24.95 -8.68 -5.63
CA GLU A 556 -25.68 -9.94 -5.54
C GLU A 556 -25.59 -10.58 -4.15
N SER A 557 -26.70 -11.19 -3.70
CA SER A 557 -26.73 -12.02 -2.49
C SER A 557 -27.71 -13.18 -2.59
N GLU A 558 -27.36 -14.30 -1.96
CA GLU A 558 -28.19 -15.52 -1.89
C GLU A 558 -28.10 -16.12 -0.48
N VAL A 559 -29.23 -16.52 0.08
CA VAL A 559 -29.29 -17.31 1.33
C VAL A 559 -29.15 -18.79 0.97
N LEU A 560 -28.08 -19.42 1.44
CA LEU A 560 -27.77 -20.83 1.16
C LEU A 560 -28.38 -21.77 2.20
N ILE A 561 -28.35 -21.34 3.47
CA ILE A 561 -28.87 -22.12 4.61
C ILE A 561 -29.67 -21.19 5.52
N GLU A 562 -30.84 -21.65 5.94
CA GLU A 562 -31.68 -21.02 6.94
C GLU A 562 -31.72 -21.85 8.23
N GLY A 563 -32.04 -21.23 9.36
CA GLY A 563 -32.21 -21.92 10.64
C GLY A 563 -30.90 -22.45 11.23
N ILE A 564 -29.75 -21.87 10.84
CA ILE A 564 -28.44 -22.29 11.35
C ILE A 564 -28.19 -21.83 12.79
N SER A 565 -29.16 -21.19 13.44
CA SER A 565 -29.12 -20.75 14.83
C SER A 565 -30.47 -20.99 15.53
N THR A 566 -30.43 -21.04 16.86
CA THR A 566 -31.64 -21.10 17.68
C THR A 566 -32.38 -19.76 17.70
N GLU A 567 -33.65 -19.77 18.13
CA GLU A 567 -34.48 -18.57 18.34
C GLU A 567 -33.90 -17.59 19.39
N GLU A 568 -32.84 -17.98 20.11
CA GLU A 568 -32.17 -17.11 21.08
C GLU A 568 -31.58 -15.85 20.43
N VAL A 569 -31.31 -15.84 19.11
CA VAL A 569 -30.90 -14.62 18.39
C VAL A 569 -31.92 -13.49 18.56
N ASN A 570 -33.22 -13.82 18.58
CA ASN A 570 -34.30 -12.84 18.78
C ASN A 570 -34.40 -12.38 20.25
N ARG A 571 -33.95 -13.22 21.19
CA ARG A 571 -34.07 -12.95 22.63
C ARG A 571 -32.85 -12.23 23.19
N ARG A 572 -31.64 -12.54 22.73
CA ARG A 572 -30.37 -12.10 23.32
C ARG A 572 -29.42 -11.43 22.33
N GLY A 573 -29.83 -11.25 21.06
CA GLY A 573 -28.89 -10.88 20.00
C GLY A 573 -28.04 -12.08 19.60
N ALA A 574 -27.03 -11.88 18.77
CA ALA A 574 -26.19 -12.99 18.29
C ALA A 574 -25.12 -13.49 19.29
N ASP A 575 -25.20 -13.09 20.56
CA ASP A 575 -24.41 -13.69 21.64
C ASP A 575 -24.91 -15.11 21.96
N HIS A 576 -23.99 -16.06 22.12
CA HIS A 576 -24.28 -17.51 22.24
C HIS A 576 -25.07 -18.14 21.08
N THR A 577 -25.01 -17.56 19.89
CA THR A 577 -25.54 -18.16 18.65
C THR A 577 -24.44 -18.88 17.87
N THR A 578 -24.80 -19.56 16.78
CA THR A 578 -23.83 -20.20 15.89
C THR A 578 -22.83 -19.16 15.37
N ASN A 579 -21.54 -19.51 15.44
CA ASN A 579 -20.44 -18.56 15.22
C ASN A 579 -19.24 -19.30 14.63
N GLY A 580 -18.48 -18.61 13.77
CA GLY A 580 -17.36 -19.16 13.01
C GLY A 580 -17.82 -20.06 11.85
N ILE A 581 -17.06 -20.01 10.76
CA ILE A 581 -17.07 -20.99 9.67
C ILE A 581 -15.63 -21.21 9.24
N ARG A 582 -15.32 -22.40 8.69
CA ARG A 582 -13.98 -22.69 8.20
C ARG A 582 -13.99 -23.52 6.94
N MET A 583 -13.16 -23.14 5.97
CA MET A 583 -12.87 -23.98 4.81
C MET A 583 -11.94 -25.13 5.23
N GLY A 584 -12.40 -26.36 5.01
CA GLY A 584 -11.60 -27.57 5.17
C GLY A 584 -10.60 -27.75 4.03
N ILE A 585 -9.60 -28.62 4.23
CA ILE A 585 -8.60 -28.96 3.19
C ILE A 585 -9.23 -29.67 1.99
N ASP A 586 -10.43 -30.22 2.18
CA ASP A 586 -11.27 -30.86 1.17
C ASP A 586 -12.12 -29.87 0.36
N GLY A 587 -12.04 -28.57 0.66
CA GLY A 587 -12.79 -27.52 -0.04
C GLY A 587 -14.24 -27.37 0.42
N TRP A 588 -14.63 -27.98 1.55
CA TRP A 588 -15.96 -27.81 2.15
C TRP A 588 -15.95 -26.75 3.25
N ILE A 589 -17.06 -26.02 3.40
CA ILE A 589 -17.25 -25.07 4.51
C ILE A 589 -17.94 -25.80 5.67
N TYR A 590 -17.31 -25.72 6.85
CA TYR A 590 -17.75 -26.32 8.10
C TYR A 590 -18.18 -25.30 9.14
#